data_AF-A0A356P971-F1
#
_entry.id   AF-A0A356P971-F1
#
_cell.length_a   1.000
_cell.length_b   1.000
_cell.length_c   1.000
_cell.angle_alpha   90.00
_cell.angle_beta   90.00
_cell.angle_gamma   90.00
#
_symmetry.space_group_name_H-M   'P 1'
#
loop_
_entity.id
_entity.type
_entity.pdbx_description
1 polymer ?
#
loop_
_entity_poly.entity_id
_entity_poly.type
_entity_poly.pdbx_seq_one_letter_code
_entity_poly.pdbx_strand_id
1 'polypeptide(L)'
;MAITYKKCSKCGSNNSIKSVYGMPSYKLSLEAEAGKVKLGGCVISLGNPEYFCKDCSHEWNREQAIDEAYRKIKTIKASVGGYFGGYYDVTIDLKNLETTWSFTEGELEETSKETIKATVEALIEKLKMIHLLNWKAKYIETGVCDGTHWSVEIHTVGRIIKKHGVNMFPEEWELFCWLIRAITNRKFR
;
A
#
# COMPACT_ATOMS: atom_id res chain seq x y z
N MET A 1 3.35 -4.00 -7.71
CA MET A 1 2.11 -3.41 -7.17
C MET A 1 1.39 -4.43 -6.30
N ALA A 2 1.12 -4.11 -5.04
CA ALA A 2 0.50 -5.05 -4.10
C ALA A 2 -1.04 -5.06 -4.13
N ILE A 3 -1.68 -4.11 -4.81
CA ILE A 3 -3.14 -3.96 -4.84
C ILE A 3 -3.75 -4.95 -5.85
N THR A 4 -4.77 -5.71 -5.43
CA THR A 4 -5.49 -6.67 -6.27
C THR A 4 -6.89 -6.14 -6.59
N TYR A 5 -7.08 -5.61 -7.79
CA TYR A 5 -8.35 -4.99 -8.20
C TYR A 5 -9.47 -5.98 -8.51
N LYS A 6 -9.14 -7.22 -8.91
CA LYS A 6 -10.11 -8.23 -9.35
C LYS A 6 -10.65 -9.12 -8.22
N LYS A 7 -10.16 -8.97 -7.00
CA LYS A 7 -10.64 -9.77 -5.87
C LYS A 7 -11.72 -8.99 -5.14
N CYS A 8 -12.90 -9.59 -5.00
CA CYS A 8 -14.01 -8.98 -4.29
C CYS A 8 -13.64 -8.75 -2.82
N SER A 9 -13.73 -7.51 -2.35
CA SER A 9 -13.48 -7.15 -0.95
C SER A 9 -14.54 -7.70 0.00
N LYS A 10 -15.79 -7.80 -0.46
CA LYS A 10 -16.95 -8.20 0.35
C LYS A 10 -17.00 -9.69 0.66
N CYS A 11 -16.77 -10.56 -0.33
CA CYS A 11 -16.86 -12.02 -0.14
C CYS A 11 -15.53 -12.77 -0.35
N GLY A 12 -14.46 -12.08 -0.75
CA GLY A 12 -13.15 -12.69 -0.99
C GLY A 12 -13.04 -13.49 -2.29
N SER A 13 -14.09 -13.57 -3.11
CA SER A 13 -14.08 -14.28 -4.39
C SER A 13 -13.17 -13.63 -5.43
N ASN A 14 -12.55 -14.47 -6.27
CA ASN A 14 -11.84 -14.05 -7.48
C ASN A 14 -12.73 -14.08 -8.74
N ASN A 15 -14.00 -14.49 -8.60
CA ASN A 15 -14.96 -14.61 -9.69
C ASN A 15 -15.57 -13.24 -10.04
N SER A 16 -14.72 -12.29 -10.40
CA SER A 16 -15.11 -10.96 -10.85
C SER A 16 -14.93 -10.79 -12.35
N ILE A 17 -15.79 -9.97 -12.93
CA ILE A 17 -15.76 -9.57 -14.34
C ILE A 17 -15.68 -8.05 -14.43
N LYS A 18 -15.29 -7.53 -15.60
CA LYS A 18 -15.27 -6.09 -15.83
C LYS A 18 -16.67 -5.57 -16.18
N SER A 19 -16.95 -4.36 -15.72
CA SER A 19 -18.07 -3.56 -16.19
C SER A 19 -17.64 -2.73 -17.39
N VAL A 20 -18.46 -2.73 -18.45
CA VAL A 20 -18.22 -1.98 -19.68
C VAL A 20 -19.40 -1.04 -19.92
N TYR A 21 -19.08 0.18 -20.34
CA TYR A 21 -20.03 1.28 -20.52
C TYR A 21 -20.01 1.77 -21.97
N GLY A 22 -21.07 2.47 -22.35
CA GLY A 22 -21.31 2.92 -23.72
C GLY A 22 -22.26 1.99 -24.47
N MET A 23 -22.44 2.28 -25.76
CA MET A 23 -23.24 1.43 -26.63
C MET A 23 -22.44 0.17 -26.98
N PRO A 24 -22.93 -1.03 -26.61
CA PRO A 24 -22.20 -2.26 -26.88
C PRO A 24 -22.21 -2.57 -28.38
N SER A 25 -21.07 -3.06 -28.89
CA SER A 25 -21.05 -3.73 -30.18
C SER A 25 -21.75 -5.09 -30.07
N TYR A 26 -22.18 -5.66 -31.20
CA TYR A 26 -22.80 -7.00 -31.23
C TYR A 26 -21.96 -8.05 -30.49
N LYS A 27 -20.64 -8.05 -30.71
CA LYS A 27 -19.71 -8.96 -30.01
C LYS A 27 -19.74 -8.76 -28.50
N LEU A 28 -19.73 -7.51 -28.03
CA LEU A 28 -19.75 -7.21 -26.60
C LEU A 28 -21.08 -7.63 -25.95
N SER A 29 -22.20 -7.51 -26.68
CA SER A 29 -23.49 -8.01 -26.22
C SER A 29 -23.46 -9.53 -26.03
N LEU A 30 -22.89 -10.29 -26.97
CA LEU A 30 -22.71 -11.75 -26.81
C LEU A 30 -21.81 -12.11 -25.62
N GLU A 31 -20.74 -11.35 -25.38
CA GLU A 31 -19.88 -11.56 -24.21
C GLU A 31 -20.61 -11.27 -22.89
N ALA A 32 -21.51 -10.29 -22.88
CA ALA A 32 -22.34 -9.97 -21.72
C ALA A 32 -23.37 -11.08 -21.44
N GLU A 33 -24.07 -11.57 -22.47
CA GLU A 33 -24.97 -12.71 -22.37
C GLU A 33 -24.25 -13.98 -21.87
N ALA A 34 -23.00 -14.19 -22.31
CA ALA A 34 -22.16 -15.27 -21.84
C ALA A 34 -21.59 -15.06 -20.41
N GLY A 35 -21.91 -13.95 -19.74
CA GLY A 35 -21.46 -13.63 -18.39
C GLY A 35 -19.95 -13.34 -18.26
N LYS A 36 -19.29 -12.95 -19.36
CA LYS A 36 -17.86 -12.60 -19.40
C LYS A 36 -17.60 -11.14 -19.01
N VAL A 37 -18.57 -10.27 -19.26
CA VAL A 37 -18.55 -8.84 -18.92
C VAL A 37 -19.92 -8.41 -18.40
N LYS A 38 -19.98 -7.33 -17.63
CA LYS A 38 -21.23 -6.68 -17.23
C LYS A 38 -21.43 -5.40 -18.03
N LEU A 39 -22.61 -5.18 -18.59
CA LEU A 39 -22.97 -3.88 -19.17
C LEU A 39 -23.39 -2.93 -18.05
N GLY A 40 -22.72 -1.80 -17.91
CA GLY A 40 -22.91 -0.83 -16.83
C GLY A 40 -23.84 0.34 -17.18
N GLY A 41 -24.19 0.51 -18.47
CA GLY A 41 -25.01 1.61 -18.98
C GLY A 41 -24.28 2.43 -20.05
N CYS A 42 -24.94 3.48 -20.56
CA CYS A 42 -24.44 4.23 -21.72
C CYS A 42 -23.41 5.32 -21.39
N VAL A 43 -23.43 5.85 -20.16
CA VAL A 43 -22.62 7.01 -19.77
C VAL A 43 -21.39 6.54 -18.98
N ILE A 44 -20.22 7.08 -19.33
CA ILE A 44 -18.97 6.88 -18.60
C ILE A 44 -18.76 8.06 -17.66
N SER A 45 -18.65 7.77 -16.37
CA SER A 45 -18.44 8.73 -15.29
C SER A 45 -17.31 8.26 -14.36
N LEU A 46 -16.63 9.20 -13.69
CA LEU A 46 -15.45 8.94 -12.85
C LEU A 46 -15.69 7.93 -11.73
N GLY A 47 -16.91 7.84 -11.21
CA GLY A 47 -17.29 6.93 -10.11
C GLY A 47 -17.88 5.60 -10.56
N ASN A 48 -17.97 5.32 -11.86
CA ASN A 48 -18.61 4.10 -12.34
C ASN A 48 -17.85 2.84 -11.88
N PRO A 49 -18.55 1.79 -11.42
CA PRO A 49 -17.95 0.51 -11.14
C PRO A 49 -17.16 -0.05 -12.32
N GLU A 50 -15.92 -0.47 -12.10
CA GLU A 50 -15.11 -1.14 -13.13
C GLU A 50 -15.17 -2.66 -13.03
N TYR A 51 -15.60 -3.18 -11.88
CA TYR A 51 -15.61 -4.59 -11.55
C TYR A 51 -16.95 -4.99 -10.91
N PHE A 52 -17.37 -6.22 -11.20
CA PHE A 52 -18.57 -6.86 -10.66
C PHE A 52 -18.24 -8.27 -10.20
N CYS A 53 -18.62 -8.62 -8.96
CA CYS A 53 -18.48 -9.98 -8.44
C CYS A 53 -19.72 -10.82 -8.78
N LYS A 54 -19.53 -11.95 -9.46
CA LYS A 54 -20.63 -12.85 -9.83
C LYS A 54 -21.24 -13.62 -8.65
N ASP A 55 -20.51 -13.73 -7.54
CA ASP A 55 -20.95 -14.55 -6.41
C ASP A 55 -21.77 -13.77 -5.38
N CYS A 56 -21.53 -12.46 -5.23
CA CYS A 56 -22.21 -11.62 -4.23
C CYS A 56 -22.77 -10.30 -4.78
N SER A 57 -22.68 -10.10 -6.10
CA SER A 57 -23.15 -8.92 -6.82
C SER A 57 -22.56 -7.58 -6.35
N HIS A 58 -21.45 -7.60 -5.62
CA HIS A 58 -20.75 -6.38 -5.24
C HIS A 58 -20.08 -5.74 -6.46
N GLU A 59 -20.09 -4.41 -6.49
CA GLU A 59 -19.55 -3.58 -7.56
C GLU A 59 -18.56 -2.59 -6.98
N TRP A 60 -17.44 -2.40 -7.68
CA TRP A 60 -16.42 -1.45 -7.25
C TRP A 60 -15.60 -0.92 -8.42
N ASN A 61 -14.98 0.24 -8.23
CA ASN A 61 -13.99 0.81 -9.14
C ASN A 61 -12.55 0.67 -8.59
N ARG A 62 -11.55 1.12 -9.33
CA ARG A 62 -10.15 1.05 -8.88
C ARG A 62 -9.89 1.85 -7.61
N GLU A 63 -10.46 3.04 -7.49
CA GLU A 63 -10.26 3.91 -6.34
C GLU A 63 -10.75 3.25 -5.04
N GLN A 64 -11.94 2.65 -5.09
CA GLN A 64 -12.50 1.87 -3.97
C GLN A 64 -11.63 0.65 -3.64
N ALA A 65 -11.08 -0.05 -4.65
CA ALA A 65 -10.16 -1.16 -4.41
C ALA A 65 -8.82 -0.70 -3.79
N ILE A 66 -8.34 0.49 -4.12
CA ILE A 66 -7.16 1.11 -3.49
C ILE A 66 -7.49 1.44 -2.04
N ASP A 67 -8.59 2.15 -1.79
CA ASP A 67 -9.03 2.53 -0.45
C ASP A 67 -9.10 1.31 0.48
N GLU A 68 -9.78 0.27 0.02
CA GLU A 68 -9.95 -0.98 0.76
C GLU A 68 -8.63 -1.71 1.01
N ALA A 69 -7.66 -1.62 0.09
CA ALA A 69 -6.34 -2.21 0.28
C ALA A 69 -5.54 -1.48 1.36
N TYR A 70 -5.61 -0.15 1.43
CA TYR A 70 -4.95 0.64 2.47
C TYR A 70 -5.64 0.49 3.84
N ARG A 71 -6.98 0.42 3.89
CA ARG A 71 -7.74 0.15 5.13
C ARG A 71 -7.40 -1.19 5.78
N LYS A 72 -6.86 -2.15 5.01
CA LYS A 72 -6.41 -3.45 5.55
C LYS A 72 -5.06 -3.37 6.26
N ILE A 73 -4.32 -2.27 6.16
CA ILE A 73 -3.03 -2.11 6.84
C ILE A 73 -3.26 -2.01 8.34
N LYS A 74 -2.54 -2.83 9.10
CA LYS A 74 -2.56 -2.83 10.58
C LYS A 74 -1.29 -2.24 11.15
N THR A 75 -0.16 -2.63 10.59
CA THR A 75 1.16 -2.27 11.12
C THR A 75 2.13 -2.07 9.98
N ILE A 76 2.97 -1.05 10.08
CA ILE A 76 4.09 -0.83 9.17
C ILE A 76 5.36 -0.89 10.01
N LYS A 77 6.31 -1.74 9.62
CA LYS A 77 7.65 -1.77 10.18
C LYS A 77 8.60 -1.27 9.11
N ALA A 78 9.49 -0.36 9.45
CA ALA A 78 10.49 0.12 8.51
C ALA A 78 11.83 0.25 9.19
N SER A 79 12.88 -0.02 8.43
CA SER A 79 14.26 0.06 8.87
C SER A 79 15.07 0.77 7.79
N VAL A 80 15.98 1.65 8.18
CA VAL A 80 16.96 2.27 7.29
C VAL A 80 18.26 2.49 8.04
N GLY A 81 19.39 2.18 7.42
CA GLY A 81 20.69 2.34 8.04
C GLY A 81 21.84 1.89 7.16
N GLY A 82 23.06 2.09 7.65
CA GLY A 82 24.29 1.77 6.93
C GLY A 82 25.50 1.80 7.85
N TYR A 83 26.66 1.44 7.30
CA TYR A 83 27.86 1.17 8.09
C TYR A 83 28.32 2.35 8.96
N PHE A 84 28.21 3.59 8.47
CA PHE A 84 28.73 4.79 9.16
C PHE A 84 27.66 5.65 9.88
N GLY A 85 26.44 5.16 10.07
CA GLY A 85 25.36 6.01 10.64
C GLY A 85 24.32 5.30 11.48
N GLY A 86 24.57 4.04 11.86
CA GLY A 86 23.63 3.22 12.61
C GLY A 86 22.41 2.78 11.81
N TYR A 87 21.44 2.20 12.54
CA TYR A 87 20.17 1.72 12.03
C TYR A 87 19.02 2.39 12.77
N TYR A 88 18.07 2.93 12.01
CA TYR A 88 16.80 3.41 12.52
C TYR A 88 15.73 2.38 12.23
N ASP A 89 14.99 1.98 13.26
CA ASP A 89 13.81 1.13 13.13
C ASP A 89 12.58 1.86 13.63
N VAL A 90 11.47 1.70 12.91
CA VAL A 90 10.17 2.22 13.31
C VAL A 90 9.10 1.14 13.14
N THR A 91 8.22 1.03 14.12
CA THR A 91 6.96 0.29 14.03
C THR A 91 5.82 1.28 14.22
N ILE A 92 4.90 1.35 13.27
CA ILE A 92 3.68 2.15 13.30
C ILE A 92 2.50 1.19 13.45
N ASP A 93 1.82 1.22 14.59
CA ASP A 93 0.60 0.47 14.83
C ASP A 93 -0.61 1.36 14.55
N LEU A 94 -1.27 1.14 13.41
CA LEU A 94 -2.45 1.91 13.01
C LEU A 94 -3.69 1.52 13.80
N LYS A 95 -3.71 0.34 14.44
CA LYS A 95 -4.85 -0.12 15.24
C LYS A 95 -4.88 0.62 16.58
N ASN A 96 -3.70 0.75 17.21
CA ASN A 96 -3.57 1.39 18.52
C ASN A 96 -3.16 2.87 18.42
N LEU A 97 -2.85 3.37 17.22
CA LEU A 97 -2.28 4.70 16.98
C LEU A 97 -1.02 4.93 17.82
N GLU A 98 -0.12 3.94 17.82
CA GLU A 98 1.15 3.99 18.54
C GLU A 98 2.32 3.83 17.59
N THR A 99 3.46 4.42 17.98
CA THR A 99 4.73 4.19 17.32
C THR A 99 5.76 3.68 18.30
N THR A 100 6.66 2.83 17.82
CA THR A 100 7.91 2.51 18.48
C THR A 100 9.02 2.88 17.52
N TRP A 101 10.01 3.60 17.99
CA TRP A 101 11.20 3.98 17.25
C TRP A 101 12.41 3.53 18.02
N SER A 102 13.44 3.04 17.33
CA SER A 102 14.73 2.74 17.91
C SER A 102 15.86 3.15 16.98
N PHE A 103 17.01 3.42 17.59
CA PHE A 103 18.26 3.71 16.89
C PHE A 103 19.38 2.89 17.52
N THR A 104 20.21 2.28 16.67
CA THR A 104 21.36 1.48 17.11
C THR A 104 22.61 1.87 16.32
N GLU A 105 23.70 2.20 17.01
CA GLU A 105 25.01 2.49 16.41
C GLU A 105 26.13 1.96 17.32
N GLY A 106 26.74 0.84 16.95
CA GLY A 106 27.72 0.16 17.82
C GLY A 106 27.06 -0.31 19.11
N GLU A 107 27.50 0.21 20.26
CA GLU A 107 26.92 -0.07 21.58
C GLU A 107 25.83 0.94 21.99
N LEU A 108 25.64 2.01 21.22
CA LEU A 108 24.59 3.00 21.49
C LEU A 108 23.24 2.44 21.03
N GLU A 109 22.28 2.38 21.96
CA GLU A 109 20.90 2.05 21.67
C GLU A 109 19.95 3.10 22.29
N GLU A 110 19.08 3.66 21.46
CA GLU A 110 17.99 4.53 21.88
C GLU A 110 16.65 3.94 21.48
N THR A 111 15.62 4.13 22.30
CA THR A 111 14.25 3.71 21.97
C THR A 111 13.24 4.71 22.52
N SER A 112 12.16 4.92 21.77
CA SER A 112 11.03 5.72 22.20
C SER A 112 9.70 5.11 21.75
N LYS A 113 8.66 5.30 22.56
CA LYS A 113 7.29 4.94 22.24
C LYS A 113 6.41 6.17 22.35
N GLU A 114 5.62 6.46 21.32
CA GLU A 114 4.76 7.65 21.28
C GLU A 114 3.37 7.33 20.72
N THR A 115 2.36 8.08 21.16
CA THR A 115 1.01 8.04 20.58
C THR A 115 0.94 8.96 19.36
N ILE A 116 0.37 8.46 18.27
CA ILE A 116 0.16 9.22 17.04
C ILE A 116 -0.98 10.22 17.25
N LYS A 117 -0.71 11.51 17.01
CA LYS A 117 -1.71 12.59 17.15
C LYS A 117 -2.70 12.68 15.98
N ALA A 118 -2.37 12.10 14.83
CA ALA A 118 -3.22 12.10 13.63
C ALA A 118 -4.27 10.98 13.68
N THR A 119 -5.37 11.15 12.93
CA THR A 119 -6.36 10.09 12.76
C THR A 119 -5.86 8.98 11.81
N VAL A 120 -6.47 7.80 11.89
CA VAL A 120 -6.18 6.68 10.99
C VAL A 120 -6.43 7.08 9.53
N GLU A 121 -7.51 7.80 9.25
CA GLU A 121 -7.88 8.25 7.91
C GLU A 121 -6.83 9.21 7.34
N ALA A 122 -6.41 10.20 8.13
CA ALA A 122 -5.38 11.15 7.70
C ALA A 122 -4.05 10.45 7.41
N LEU A 123 -3.69 9.42 8.19
CA LEU A 123 -2.51 8.62 7.95
C LEU A 123 -2.64 7.78 6.68
N ILE A 124 -3.78 7.14 6.47
CA ILE A 124 -4.08 6.37 5.25
C ILE A 124 -3.94 7.25 4.00
N GLU A 125 -4.47 8.48 4.02
CA GLU A 125 -4.34 9.39 2.88
C GLU A 125 -2.89 9.74 2.57
N LYS A 126 -2.07 10.03 3.60
CA LYS A 126 -0.62 10.25 3.40
C LYS A 126 0.08 9.00 2.84
N LEU A 127 -0.30 7.81 3.29
CA LEU A 127 0.24 6.55 2.76
C LEU A 127 -0.17 6.29 1.30
N LYS A 128 -1.38 6.70 0.89
CA LYS A 128 -1.82 6.67 -0.51
C LYS A 128 -1.02 7.63 -1.38
N MET A 129 -0.78 8.86 -0.90
CA MET A 129 -0.01 9.88 -1.63
C MET A 129 1.43 9.46 -1.95
N ILE A 130 2.06 8.66 -1.07
CA ILE A 130 3.40 8.10 -1.31
C ILE A 130 3.39 6.77 -2.09
N HIS A 131 2.20 6.32 -2.53
CA HIS A 131 2.00 5.08 -3.26
C HIS A 131 2.65 3.84 -2.62
N LEU A 132 2.66 3.76 -1.28
CA LEU A 132 3.42 2.75 -0.53
C LEU A 132 3.14 1.32 -1.02
N LEU A 133 1.87 0.96 -1.25
CA LEU A 133 1.51 -0.38 -1.75
C LEU A 133 1.97 -0.65 -3.19
N ASN A 134 2.28 0.38 -3.97
CA ASN A 134 2.66 0.25 -5.38
C ASN A 134 4.16 0.04 -5.59
N TRP A 135 5.00 0.42 -4.63
CA TRP A 135 6.45 0.22 -4.66
C TRP A 135 6.82 -1.21 -5.09
N LYS A 136 7.94 -1.35 -5.81
CA LYS A 136 8.52 -2.65 -6.18
C LYS A 136 8.93 -3.42 -4.91
N ALA A 137 9.10 -4.73 -5.05
CA ALA A 137 9.55 -5.56 -3.92
C ALA A 137 11.04 -5.32 -3.60
N LYS A 138 11.85 -4.97 -4.61
CA LYS A 138 13.31 -4.83 -4.51
C LYS A 138 13.79 -3.60 -5.27
N TYR A 139 14.74 -2.88 -4.68
CA TYR A 139 15.46 -1.75 -5.28
C TYR A 139 16.95 -1.95 -5.01
N ILE A 140 17.71 -2.47 -5.97
CA ILE A 140 19.10 -2.88 -5.75
C ILE A 140 19.99 -2.14 -6.74
N GLU A 141 20.91 -1.34 -6.22
CA GLU A 141 22.06 -0.85 -6.95
C GLU A 141 23.29 -1.68 -6.55
N THR A 142 23.92 -2.29 -7.56
CA THR A 142 25.09 -3.16 -7.39
C THR A 142 26.38 -2.36 -7.53
N GLY A 143 27.43 -2.78 -6.83
CA GLY A 143 28.78 -2.18 -6.95
C GLY A 143 29.10 -1.12 -5.90
N VAL A 144 28.25 -0.98 -4.88
CA VAL A 144 28.50 -0.15 -3.69
C VAL A 144 28.68 -1.08 -2.48
N CYS A 145 29.84 -1.01 -1.82
CA CYS A 145 30.23 -1.94 -0.76
C CYS A 145 29.72 -1.54 0.64
N ASP A 146 29.59 -0.24 0.90
CA ASP A 146 29.30 0.38 2.20
C ASP A 146 28.08 1.30 2.14
N GLY A 147 26.99 0.73 1.62
CA GLY A 147 25.79 1.47 1.28
C GLY A 147 24.68 1.51 2.34
N THR A 148 23.66 2.31 2.05
CA THR A 148 22.41 2.36 2.81
C THR A 148 21.52 1.18 2.44
N HIS A 149 21.06 0.48 3.47
CA HIS A 149 20.10 -0.60 3.37
C HIS A 149 18.79 -0.15 4.01
N TRP A 150 17.68 -0.54 3.40
CA TRP A 150 16.37 -0.27 3.98
C TRP A 150 15.41 -1.42 3.74
N SER A 151 14.41 -1.52 4.63
CA SER A 151 13.29 -2.43 4.48
C SER A 151 12.01 -1.81 4.97
N VAL A 152 10.88 -2.21 4.37
CA VAL A 152 9.54 -1.89 4.84
C VAL A 152 8.69 -3.16 4.80
N GLU A 153 8.17 -3.57 5.94
CA GLU A 153 7.19 -4.64 6.10
C GLU A 153 5.81 -4.07 6.44
N ILE A 154 4.83 -4.35 5.59
CA ILE A 154 3.45 -3.87 5.74
C ILE A 154 2.59 -5.07 6.09
N HIS A 155 2.13 -5.11 7.33
CA HIS A 155 1.24 -6.14 7.84
C HIS A 155 -0.20 -5.73 7.54
N THR A 156 -0.88 -6.49 6.69
CA THR A 156 -2.30 -6.27 6.38
C THR A 156 -3.16 -7.39 6.96
N VAL A 157 -4.48 -7.23 6.92
CA VAL A 157 -5.40 -8.36 7.12
C VAL A 157 -5.08 -9.44 6.06
N GLY A 158 -4.56 -10.58 6.50
CA GLY A 158 -4.38 -11.78 5.67
C GLY A 158 -3.07 -11.89 4.87
N ARG A 159 -2.15 -10.93 4.93
CA ARG A 159 -0.80 -11.06 4.33
C ARG A 159 0.21 -10.06 4.91
N ILE A 160 1.49 -10.32 4.65
CA ILE A 160 2.61 -9.41 4.90
C ILE A 160 3.24 -9.05 3.56
N ILE A 161 3.46 -7.76 3.31
CA ILE A 161 4.11 -7.26 2.08
C ILE A 161 5.49 -6.75 2.48
N LYS A 162 6.54 -7.31 1.89
CA LYS A 162 7.92 -6.92 2.16
C LYS A 162 8.50 -6.14 0.98
N LYS A 163 9.24 -5.09 1.28
CA LYS A 163 9.94 -4.23 0.34
C LYS A 163 11.32 -3.96 0.92
N HIS A 164 12.34 -3.94 0.07
CA HIS A 164 13.68 -3.63 0.53
C HIS A 164 14.51 -3.00 -0.59
N GLY A 165 15.60 -2.37 -0.18
CA GLY A 165 16.59 -1.89 -1.12
C GLY A 165 17.97 -1.73 -0.54
N VAL A 166 18.91 -1.58 -1.46
CA VAL A 166 20.35 -1.40 -1.21
C VAL A 166 20.79 -0.29 -2.16
N ASN A 167 21.06 0.89 -1.60
CA ASN A 167 21.42 2.14 -2.30
C ASN A 167 20.43 2.67 -3.35
N MET A 168 19.37 1.93 -3.65
CA MET A 168 18.32 2.34 -4.55
C MET A 168 17.00 2.45 -3.78
N PHE A 169 16.21 3.47 -4.13
CA PHE A 169 15.02 3.85 -3.39
C PHE A 169 13.83 4.06 -4.34
N PRO A 170 12.59 3.90 -3.84
CA PRO A 170 11.38 4.36 -4.52
C PRO A 170 11.43 5.88 -4.75
N GLU A 171 10.71 6.35 -5.76
CA GLU A 171 10.60 7.79 -6.06
C GLU A 171 10.06 8.58 -4.86
N GLU A 172 9.12 8.01 -4.10
CA GLU A 172 8.50 8.65 -2.94
C GLU A 172 9.23 8.38 -1.61
N TRP A 173 10.48 7.87 -1.64
CA TRP A 173 11.22 7.50 -0.42
C TRP A 173 11.39 8.66 0.56
N GLU A 174 11.77 9.84 0.07
CA GLU A 174 11.96 11.02 0.93
C GLU A 174 10.66 11.47 1.60
N LEU A 175 9.53 11.35 0.89
CA LEU A 175 8.20 11.64 1.44
C LEU A 175 7.83 10.62 2.53
N PHE A 176 8.18 9.34 2.33
CA PHE A 176 8.01 8.32 3.36
C PHE A 176 8.84 8.64 4.61
N CYS A 177 10.14 8.93 4.46
CA CYS A 177 10.99 9.32 5.58
C CYS A 177 10.49 10.58 6.28
N TRP A 178 9.97 11.56 5.55
CA TRP A 178 9.33 12.75 6.12
C TRP A 178 8.08 12.41 6.93
N LEU A 179 7.21 11.54 6.41
CA LEU A 179 6.04 11.04 7.13
C LEU A 179 6.44 10.36 8.45
N ILE A 180 7.46 9.48 8.43
CA ILE A 180 7.96 8.82 9.63
C ILE A 180 8.45 9.83 10.67
N ARG A 181 9.26 10.81 10.25
CA ARG A 181 9.73 11.88 11.14
C ARG A 181 8.58 12.68 11.74
N ALA A 182 7.56 12.99 10.94
CA ALA A 182 6.39 13.75 11.38
C ALA A 182 5.52 13.00 12.40
N ILE A 183 5.40 11.67 12.30
CA ILE A 183 4.59 10.88 13.23
C ILE A 183 5.35 10.49 14.51
N THR A 184 6.68 10.30 14.41
CA THR A 184 7.51 9.86 15.55
C THR A 184 8.19 11.01 16.27
N ASN A 185 8.30 12.19 15.65
CA ASN A 185 9.16 13.27 16.11
C ASN A 185 10.64 12.85 16.33
N ARG A 186 11.08 11.80 15.61
CA ARG A 186 12.45 11.25 15.65
C ARG A 186 13.07 11.22 14.26
N LYS A 187 14.38 11.03 14.17
CA LYS A 187 15.10 10.89 12.89
C LYS A 187 14.77 9.55 12.21
N PHE A 188 14.71 9.55 10.90
CA PHE A 188 14.60 8.34 10.08
C PHE A 188 15.16 8.65 8.70
N ARG A 189 16.37 8.17 8.40
CA ARG A 189 17.12 8.44 7.16
C ARG A 189 18.26 7.46 6.96
#